data_AF-A0A6A0AB08-F1
#
_entry.id   AF-A0A6A0AB08-F1
#
_cell.length_a   1.000
_cell.length_b   1.000
_cell.length_c   1.000
_cell.angle_alpha   90.00
_cell.angle_beta   90.00
_cell.angle_gamma   90.00
#
_symmetry.space_group_name_H-M   'P 1'
#
loop_
_entity.id
_entity.type
_entity.pdbx_description
1 polymer ?
#
loop_
_entity_poly.entity_id
_entity_poly.type
_entity_poly.pdbx_seq_one_letter_code
_entity_poly.pdbx_strand_id
1 'polypeptide(L)'
;MEWALATNLTEAPAAWLLPISSLWSTIPAHFQRLAAAGLPGWRHVPLDGWTLLLHYRWDVLAAAGLAVPQTWPQLLHVATRLNGSDMNGDGSPDWGICLERDPAA
;
A
#
# COMPACT_ATOMS: atom_id res chain seq x y z
N MET A 1 -0.07 -29.87 18.06
CA MET A 1 -0.90 -29.10 17.10
C MET A 1 -0.09 -29.00 15.84
N GLU A 2 -0.21 -30.03 14.99
CA GLU A 2 0.54 -30.16 13.75
C GLU A 2 -0.25 -29.51 12.61
N TRP A 3 0.40 -28.61 11.88
CA TRP A 3 -0.14 -28.00 10.68
C TRP A 3 0.20 -28.94 9.52
N ALA A 4 -0.75 -29.82 9.16
CA ALA A 4 -0.65 -30.55 7.91
C ALA A 4 -0.91 -29.55 6.78
N LEU A 5 0.14 -29.16 6.07
CA LEU A 5 0.00 -28.51 4.78
C LEU A 5 -0.64 -29.53 3.84
N ALA A 6 -1.94 -29.37 3.57
CA ALA A 6 -2.64 -30.19 2.59
C ALA A 6 -1.99 -29.96 1.22
N THR A 7 -1.14 -30.90 0.81
CA THR A 7 -0.43 -30.89 -0.47
C THR A 7 -1.32 -31.34 -1.63
N ASN A 8 -2.56 -31.74 -1.35
CA ASN A 8 -3.52 -32.21 -2.34
C ASN A 8 -4.89 -31.57 -2.10
N LEU A 9 -5.30 -30.66 -3.00
CA LEU A 9 -6.54 -29.89 -2.88
C LEU A 9 -7.81 -30.77 -2.94
N THR A 10 -7.69 -32.05 -3.28
CA THR A 10 -8.79 -33.01 -3.34
C THR A 10 -9.22 -33.57 -1.98
N GLU A 11 -8.44 -33.35 -0.92
CA GLU A 11 -8.72 -33.88 0.43
C GLU A 11 -9.16 -32.80 1.42
N ALA A 12 -9.23 -31.53 1.00
CA ALA A 12 -9.79 -30.49 1.83
C ALA A 12 -11.28 -30.81 2.09
N PRO A 13 -11.73 -30.90 3.37
CA PRO A 13 -13.14 -31.12 3.66
C PRO A 13 -13.95 -30.01 2.98
N ALA A 14 -15.10 -30.32 2.37
CA ALA A 14 -15.91 -29.32 1.66
C ALA A 14 -16.24 -28.07 2.51
N ALA A 15 -16.26 -28.20 3.83
CA ALA A 15 -16.42 -27.10 4.78
C ALA A 15 -15.26 -26.07 4.80
N TRP A 16 -14.12 -26.40 4.20
CA TRP A 16 -12.91 -25.58 4.11
C TRP A 16 -12.77 -24.92 2.73
N LEU A 17 -13.59 -25.37 1.76
CA LEU A 17 -13.67 -24.80 0.43
C LEU A 17 -14.76 -23.73 0.44
N LEU A 18 -14.37 -22.48 0.69
CA LEU A 18 -15.27 -21.35 0.46
C LEU A 18 -15.40 -21.14 -1.07
N PRO A 19 -16.62 -21.06 -1.63
CA PRO A 19 -16.77 -20.74 -3.04
C PRO A 19 -16.14 -19.37 -3.32
N ILE A 20 -15.40 -19.24 -4.42
CA ILE A 20 -14.72 -17.97 -4.75
C ILE A 20 -15.71 -16.78 -4.87
N SER A 21 -16.98 -17.07 -5.15
CA SER A 21 -18.08 -16.10 -5.13
C SER A 21 -18.38 -15.54 -3.73
N SER A 22 -18.20 -16.30 -2.65
CA SER A 22 -18.35 -15.76 -1.30
C SER A 22 -17.22 -14.80 -0.95
N LEU A 23 -15.99 -15.08 -1.38
CA LEU A 23 -14.84 -14.17 -1.22
C LEU A 23 -15.05 -12.87 -1.99
N TRP A 24 -15.63 -12.94 -3.19
CA TRP A 24 -15.86 -11.76 -4.01
C TRP A 24 -16.70 -10.70 -3.28
N SER A 25 -17.74 -11.12 -2.57
CA SER A 25 -18.60 -10.22 -1.80
C SER A 25 -17.89 -9.52 -0.63
N THR A 26 -16.76 -10.06 -0.15
CA THR A 26 -15.98 -9.48 0.95
C THR A 26 -14.92 -8.48 0.48
N ILE A 27 -14.61 -8.45 -0.82
CA ILE A 27 -13.63 -7.52 -1.39
C ILE A 27 -14.29 -6.13 -1.55
N PRO A 28 -13.66 -5.03 -1.12
CA PRO A 28 -14.21 -3.69 -1.35
C PRO A 28 -14.50 -3.40 -2.83
N ALA A 29 -15.65 -2.77 -3.11
CA ALA A 29 -16.15 -2.58 -4.47
C ALA A 29 -15.17 -1.86 -5.42
N HIS A 30 -14.28 -1.01 -4.88
CA HIS A 30 -13.28 -0.34 -5.71
C HIS A 30 -12.25 -1.33 -6.29
N PHE A 31 -11.79 -2.29 -5.50
CA PHE A 31 -10.86 -3.33 -5.96
C PHE A 31 -11.54 -4.31 -6.91
N GLN A 32 -12.83 -4.62 -6.68
CA GLN A 32 -13.62 -5.43 -7.62
C GLN A 32 -13.67 -4.79 -9.02
N ARG A 33 -13.86 -3.47 -9.09
CA ARG A 33 -13.91 -2.73 -10.36
C ARG A 33 -12.57 -2.70 -11.08
N LEU A 34 -11.47 -2.50 -10.34
CA LEU A 34 -10.12 -2.55 -10.91
C LEU A 34 -9.80 -3.95 -11.45
N ALA A 35 -10.13 -5.01 -10.71
CA ALA A 35 -9.92 -6.39 -11.14
C ALA A 35 -10.78 -6.80 -12.35
N ALA A 36 -11.95 -6.18 -12.51
CA ALA A 36 -12.87 -6.40 -13.63
C ALA A 36 -12.59 -5.49 -14.85
N ALA A 37 -11.67 -4.52 -14.73
CA ALA A 37 -11.39 -3.57 -15.80
C ALA A 37 -10.66 -4.27 -16.96
N GLY A 38 -11.36 -4.47 -18.08
CA GLY A 38 -10.75 -4.81 -19.36
C GLY A 38 -10.95 -6.25 -19.86
N LEU A 39 -11.53 -7.18 -19.08
CA LEU A 39 -11.78 -8.55 -19.55
C LEU A 39 -13.14 -9.09 -19.08
N PRO A 40 -13.90 -9.78 -19.96
CA PRO A 40 -15.10 -10.48 -19.54
C PRO A 40 -14.74 -11.73 -18.72
N GLY A 41 -15.36 -11.84 -17.54
CA GLY A 41 -15.28 -13.01 -16.66
C GLY A 41 -14.28 -12.87 -15.51
N TRP A 42 -14.44 -13.72 -14.49
CA TRP A 42 -13.67 -13.71 -13.24
C TRP A 42 -12.33 -14.41 -13.45
N ARG A 43 -11.40 -13.79 -14.20
CA ARG A 43 -10.07 -14.38 -14.46
C ARG A 43 -9.02 -14.03 -13.41
N HIS A 44 -9.33 -13.07 -12.54
CA HIS A 44 -8.40 -12.53 -11.56
C HIS A 44 -9.15 -12.30 -10.24
N VAL A 45 -8.53 -12.67 -9.13
CA VAL A 45 -8.96 -12.27 -7.80
C VAL A 45 -7.90 -11.33 -7.25
N PRO A 46 -8.25 -10.10 -6.85
CA PRO A 46 -7.28 -9.21 -6.22
C PRO A 46 -6.85 -9.84 -4.89
N LEU A 47 -5.55 -10.13 -4.78
CA LEU A 47 -4.95 -10.71 -3.58
C LEU A 47 -4.62 -9.63 -2.54
N ASP A 48 -4.12 -8.50 -3.02
CA ASP A 48 -3.79 -7.33 -2.24
C ASP A 48 -4.19 -6.05 -2.98
N GLY A 49 -3.96 -4.91 -2.33
CA GLY A 49 -4.20 -3.61 -2.89
C GLY A 49 -3.42 -2.56 -2.12
N TRP A 50 -2.90 -1.57 -2.84
CA TRP A 50 -2.15 -0.46 -2.26
C TRP A 50 -2.92 0.84 -2.46
N THR A 51 -2.86 1.72 -1.46
CA THR A 51 -3.28 3.12 -1.59
C THR A 51 -2.07 3.97 -1.27
N LEU A 52 -1.79 4.97 -2.10
CA LEU A 52 -0.73 5.93 -1.82
C LEU A 52 -1.09 6.76 -0.59
N LEU A 53 -0.35 6.58 0.49
CA LEU A 53 -0.51 7.29 1.76
C LEU A 53 0.75 8.09 2.07
N LEU A 54 0.58 9.27 2.67
CA LEU A 54 1.70 10.05 3.19
C LEU A 54 2.26 9.38 4.46
N HIS A 55 3.43 8.78 4.34
CA HIS A 55 4.24 8.37 5.48
C HIS A 55 5.26 9.46 5.79
N TYR A 56 5.44 9.79 7.06
CA TYR A 56 6.34 10.87 7.49
C TYR A 56 7.10 10.54 8.77
N ARG A 57 8.26 11.18 8.95
CA ARG A 57 9.09 11.11 10.16
C ARG A 57 8.68 12.21 11.14
N TRP A 58 7.97 11.85 12.20
CA TRP A 58 7.45 12.82 13.18
C TRP A 58 8.56 13.61 13.88
N ASP A 59 9.69 12.97 14.15
CA ASP A 59 10.84 13.50 14.85
C ASP A 59 11.62 14.50 13.98
N VAL A 60 11.73 14.23 12.68
CA VAL A 60 12.28 15.19 11.70
C VAL A 60 11.44 16.45 11.64
N LEU A 61 10.10 16.31 11.58
CA LEU A 61 9.20 17.46 11.58
C LEU A 61 9.31 18.27 12.89
N ALA A 62 9.36 17.57 14.03
CA ALA A 62 9.51 18.21 15.34
C ALA A 62 10.83 18.98 15.47
N ALA A 63 11.95 18.39 15.05
CA ALA A 63 13.26 19.04 15.06
C ALA A 63 13.31 20.29 14.16
N ALA A 64 12.56 20.29 13.05
CA ALA A 64 12.46 21.42 12.13
C ALA A 64 11.37 22.45 12.51
N GLY A 65 10.60 22.21 13.58
CA GLY A 65 9.47 23.05 13.98
C GLY A 65 8.32 23.07 12.95
N LEU A 66 8.13 21.98 12.22
CA LEU A 66 7.12 21.84 11.18
C LEU A 66 5.92 21.03 11.67
N ALA A 67 4.72 21.42 11.26
CA ALA A 67 3.50 20.66 11.50
C ALA A 67 3.34 19.54 10.44
N VAL A 68 2.56 18.51 10.77
CA VAL A 68 2.15 17.48 9.81
C VAL A 68 1.31 18.13 8.71
N PRO A 69 1.68 18.00 7.42
CA PRO A 69 0.95 18.64 6.34
C PRO A 69 -0.39 17.95 6.11
N GLN A 70 -1.45 18.75 5.99
CA GLN A 70 -2.82 18.28 5.71
C GLN A 70 -3.31 18.66 4.31
N THR A 71 -2.49 19.39 3.55
CA THR A 71 -2.80 19.86 2.20
C THR A 71 -1.58 19.76 1.30
N TRP A 72 -1.79 19.71 -0.02
CA TRP A 72 -0.70 19.69 -1.00
C TRP A 72 0.28 20.87 -0.86
N PRO A 73 -0.16 22.14 -0.70
CA PRO A 73 0.78 23.25 -0.50
C PRO A 73 1.60 23.12 0.78
N GLN A 74 1.00 22.61 1.86
CA GLN A 74 1.74 22.36 3.11
C GLN A 74 2.76 21.23 2.92
N LEU A 75 2.40 20.17 2.19
CA LEU A 75 3.33 19.09 1.87
C LEU A 75 4.52 19.61 1.05
N LEU A 76 4.26 20.42 0.03
CA LEU A 76 5.32 21.04 -0.77
C LEU A 76 6.20 21.98 0.07
N HIS A 77 5.60 22.76 0.98
CA HIS A 77 6.36 23.60 1.91
C HIS A 77 7.32 22.78 2.78
N VAL A 78 6.81 21.71 3.42
CA VAL A 78 7.62 20.79 4.23
C VAL A 78 8.72 20.16 3.39
N ALA A 79 8.39 19.65 2.21
CA ALA A 79 9.35 19.02 1.31
C ALA A 79 10.47 19.98 0.90
N THR A 80 10.14 21.21 0.48
CA THR A 80 11.15 22.22 0.13
C THR A 80 12.03 22.59 1.32
N ARG A 81 11.47 22.67 2.54
CA ARG A 81 12.21 23.03 3.75
C ARG A 81 13.20 21.96 4.19
N LEU A 82 12.88 20.68 3.98
CA LEU A 82 13.72 19.56 4.39
C LEU A 82 14.66 19.08 3.27
N ASN A 83 14.44 19.51 2.04
CA ASN A 83 15.24 19.05 0.90
C ASN A 83 16.71 19.45 1.03
N GLY A 84 17.60 18.47 0.99
CA GLY A 84 19.04 18.63 1.15
C GLY A 84 19.52 18.68 2.60
N SER A 85 18.65 18.46 3.59
CA SER A 85 19.07 18.25 4.98
C SER A 85 19.48 16.79 5.22
N ASP A 86 20.38 16.55 6.16
CA ASP A 86 20.72 15.20 6.62
C ASP A 86 19.78 14.83 7.77
N MET A 87 18.79 13.98 7.48
CA MET A 87 17.74 13.58 8.42
C MET A 87 18.04 12.25 9.10
N ASN A 88 19.08 11.53 8.68
CA ASN A 88 19.46 10.21 9.20
C ASN A 88 20.85 10.18 9.88
N GLY A 89 21.62 11.26 9.78
CA GLY A 89 22.95 11.43 10.38
C GLY A 89 24.08 10.76 9.61
N ASP A 90 23.88 10.39 8.34
CA ASP A 90 24.89 9.70 7.53
C ASP A 90 25.86 10.65 6.79
N GLY A 91 25.65 11.96 6.90
CA GLY A 91 26.44 13.01 6.26
C GLY A 91 26.06 13.28 4.80
N SER A 92 25.06 12.59 4.25
CA SER A 92 24.54 12.79 2.89
C SER A 92 23.24 13.61 2.92
N PRO A 93 23.02 14.51 1.95
CA PRO A 93 21.75 15.23 1.86
C PRO A 93 20.58 14.32 1.47
N ASP A 94 19.46 14.42 2.20
CA ASP A 94 18.23 13.68 1.93
C ASP A 94 17.22 14.47 1.08
N TRP A 95 16.31 13.75 0.43
CA TRP A 95 15.18 14.34 -0.31
C TRP A 95 14.02 14.67 0.63
N GLY A 96 13.42 15.86 0.45
CA GLY A 96 12.30 16.30 1.28
C GLY A 96 10.97 15.60 1.00
N ILE A 97 10.84 14.92 -0.14
CA ILE A 97 9.72 14.05 -0.47
C ILE A 97 10.19 12.94 -1.41
N CYS A 98 9.73 11.71 -1.15
CA CYS A 98 9.89 10.58 -2.05
C CYS A 98 8.50 10.16 -2.53
N LEU A 99 8.33 10.07 -3.84
CA LEU A 99 7.14 9.53 -4.49
C LEU A 99 7.57 8.29 -5.26
N GLU A 100 7.01 7.15 -4.89
CA GLU A 100 7.15 5.95 -5.70
C GLU A 100 6.52 6.23 -7.07
N ARG A 101 7.33 6.16 -8.13
CA ARG A 101 6.79 6.23 -9.49
C ARG A 101 6.15 4.89 -9.79
N ASP A 102 4.96 4.94 -10.37
CA ASP A 102 4.36 3.76 -10.99
C ASP A 102 5.38 3.19 -12.00
N PRO A 103 5.79 1.91 -11.90
CA PRO A 103 6.70 1.29 -12.85
C PRO A 103 6.23 1.37 -14.31
N ALA A 104 4.94 1.61 -14.53
CA ALA A 104 4.33 1.74 -15.85
C ALA A 104 4.23 3.19 -16.39
N ALA A 105 4.66 4.20 -15.63
CA ALA A 105 4.56 5.62 -15.99
C ALA A 105 5.88 6.25 -16.46
#